data_AF-A0A6A1VQL1-F1
#
_entry.id   AF-A0A6A1VQL1-F1
#
_cell.length_a   1.000
_cell.length_b   1.000
_cell.length_c   1.000
_cell.angle_alpha   90.00
_cell.angle_beta   90.00
_cell.angle_gamma   90.00
#
_symmetry.space_group_name_H-M   'P 1'
#
loop_
_entity.id
_entity.type
_entity.pdbx_description
1 polymer ?
#
loop_
_entity_poly.entity_id
_entity_poly.type
_entity_poly.pdbx_seq_one_letter_code
_entity_poly.pdbx_strand_id
1 'polypeptide(L)'
;MNQHSATEEEAVMEFQKQVTDVWKDINEECLYPTPVPMPLLTRILNLARVMDVAYKDGDGYTNADIVLKDFVASLLVDPVPM
;
A
#
# COMPACT_ATOMS: atom_id res chain seq x y z
N MET A 1 4.14 -16.88 12.71
CA MET A 1 4.17 -18.32 13.05
C MET A 1 4.82 -18.57 14.41
N ASN A 2 6.15 -18.57 14.54
CA ASN A 2 6.87 -19.01 15.76
C ASN A 2 6.43 -18.37 17.10
N GLN A 3 6.16 -17.06 17.12
CA GLN A 3 5.77 -16.35 18.35
C GLN A 3 4.42 -16.81 18.93
N HIS A 4 3.54 -17.33 18.08
CA HIS A 4 2.17 -17.73 18.45
C HIS A 4 1.89 -19.21 18.16
N SER A 5 2.89 -19.98 17.75
CA SER A 5 2.74 -21.36 17.25
C SER A 5 1.61 -21.50 16.21
N ALA A 6 1.43 -20.47 15.38
CA ALA A 6 0.36 -20.37 14.39
C ALA A 6 0.78 -20.93 13.02
N THR A 7 -0.18 -21.36 12.22
CA THR A 7 0.06 -21.74 10.81
C THR A 7 0.42 -20.51 9.96
N GLU A 8 0.86 -20.75 8.72
CA GLU A 8 1.13 -19.67 7.78
C GLU A 8 -0.14 -18.89 7.46
N GLU A 9 -1.24 -19.60 7.20
CA GLU A 9 -2.54 -19.01 6.86
C GLU A 9 -3.09 -18.16 8.01
N GLU A 10 -2.99 -18.65 9.25
CA GLU A 10 -3.38 -17.90 10.44
C GLU A 10 -2.56 -16.61 10.59
N ALA A 11 -1.25 -16.68 10.36
CA ALA A 11 -0.39 -15.51 10.40
C ALA A 11 -0.72 -14.51 9.29
N VAL A 12 -0.97 -14.98 8.06
CA VAL A 12 -1.36 -14.12 6.93
C VAL A 12 -2.69 -13.42 7.19
N MET A 13 -3.70 -14.12 7.69
CA MET A 13 -4.99 -13.52 8.04
C MET A 13 -4.86 -12.45 9.12
N GLU A 14 -4.04 -12.69 10.15
CA GLU A 14 -3.81 -11.71 11.19
C GLU A 14 -3.06 -10.47 10.66
N PHE A 15 -2.06 -10.64 9.79
CA PHE A 15 -1.39 -9.51 9.15
C PHE A 15 -2.34 -8.70 8.24
N GLN A 16 -3.23 -9.35 7.49
CA GLN A 16 -4.24 -8.66 6.67
C GLN A 16 -5.19 -7.83 7.53
N LYS A 17 -5.59 -8.36 8.69
CA LYS A 17 -6.38 -7.63 9.67
C LYS A 17 -5.63 -6.41 10.20
N GLN A 18 -4.37 -6.56 10.59
CA GLN A 18 -3.54 -5.45 11.07
C GLN A 18 -3.36 -4.36 10.00
N VAL A 19 -3.11 -4.74 8.74
CA VAL A 19 -3.04 -3.79 7.63
C VAL A 19 -4.37 -3.02 7.48
N THR A 20 -5.50 -3.72 7.58
CA THR A 20 -6.83 -3.10 7.50
C THR A 20 -7.07 -2.12 8.64
N ASP A 21 -6.65 -2.46 9.86
CA ASP A 21 -6.79 -1.59 11.02
C ASP A 21 -5.88 -0.36 10.92
N VAL A 22 -4.62 -0.53 10.49
CA VAL A 22 -3.69 0.59 10.24
C VAL A 22 -4.21 1.53 9.15
N TRP A 23 -4.88 1.03 8.13
CA TRP A 23 -5.54 1.90 7.14
C TRP A 23 -6.65 2.78 7.76
N LYS A 24 -7.39 2.27 8.76
CA LYS A 24 -8.39 3.08 9.48
C LYS A 24 -7.70 4.16 10.30
N ASP A 25 -6.62 3.83 11.00
CA ASP A 25 -5.83 4.78 11.80
C ASP A 25 -5.27 5.90 10.91
N ILE A 26 -4.67 5.55 9.76
CA ILE A 26 -4.16 6.54 8.78
C ILE A 26 -5.29 7.48 8.32
N ASN A 27 -6.48 6.95 8.06
CA ASN A 27 -7.61 7.76 7.63
C ASN A 27 -8.09 8.69 8.74
N GLU A 28 -8.19 8.21 9.98
CA GLU A 28 -8.59 9.01 11.14
C GLU A 28 -7.62 10.17 11.39
N GLU A 29 -6.32 9.89 11.39
CA GLU A 29 -5.25 10.89 11.57
C GLU A 29 -5.21 11.96 10.46
N CYS A 30 -5.86 11.71 9.31
CA CYS A 30 -5.95 12.68 8.21
C CYS A 30 -7.20 13.60 8.26
N LEU A 31 -8.13 13.42 9.21
CA LEU A 31 -9.45 14.08 9.16
C LEU A 31 -9.53 15.50 9.76
N TYR A 32 -8.76 15.86 10.79
CA TYR A 32 -8.93 17.12 11.55
C TYR A 32 -7.59 17.69 12.04
N PRO A 33 -7.50 19.00 12.41
CA PRO A 33 -6.30 19.79 12.13
C PRO A 33 -5.03 19.10 12.61
N THR A 34 -4.20 18.76 11.65
CA THR A 34 -3.04 17.93 11.89
C THR A 34 -1.91 18.78 12.46
N PRO A 35 -1.09 18.23 13.36
CA PRO A 35 0.06 18.96 13.93
C PRO A 35 1.12 19.27 12.87
N VAL A 36 1.08 18.58 11.74
CA VAL A 36 1.97 18.74 10.59
C VAL A 36 1.17 19.11 9.33
N PRO A 37 1.71 19.91 8.41
CA PRO A 37 1.04 20.27 7.17
C PRO A 37 0.61 19.05 6.34
N MET A 38 -0.63 19.08 5.84
CA MET A 38 -1.19 18.01 4.99
C MET A 38 -0.31 17.62 3.79
N PRO A 39 0.42 18.53 3.10
CA PRO A 39 1.35 18.15 2.04
C PRO A 39 2.46 17.18 2.48
N LEU A 40 2.91 17.25 3.74
CA LEU A 40 3.89 16.31 4.29
C LEU A 40 3.25 14.96 4.59
N LEU A 41 2.07 14.95 5.21
CA LEU A 41 1.30 13.71 5.45
C LEU A 41 0.96 12.99 4.16
N THR A 42 0.62 13.74 3.11
CA THR A 42 0.31 13.20 1.78
C THR A 42 1.50 12.41 1.21
N ARG A 43 2.75 12.79 1.50
CA ARG A 43 3.92 12.02 1.07
C ARG A 43 3.98 10.64 1.74
N ILE A 44 3.72 10.59 3.04
CA ILE A 44 3.70 9.34 3.83
C ILE A 44 2.53 8.46 3.39
N LEU A 45 1.34 9.05 3.25
CA LEU A 45 0.15 8.37 2.75
C LEU A 45 0.38 7.79 1.35
N ASN A 46 1.01 8.54 0.45
CA ASN A 46 1.31 8.05 -0.89
C ASN A 46 2.38 6.95 -0.87
N LEU A 47 3.31 6.95 0.09
CA LEU A 47 4.25 5.84 0.27
C LEU A 47 3.52 4.55 0.68
N ALA A 48 2.57 4.63 1.62
CA ALA A 48 1.75 3.48 2.01
C ALA A 48 0.92 2.96 0.82
N ARG A 49 0.33 3.86 0.02
CA ARG A 49 -0.41 3.49 -1.21
C ARG A 49 0.48 2.80 -2.25
N VAL A 50 1.72 3.25 -2.43
CA VAL A 50 2.65 2.60 -3.37
C VAL A 50 2.98 1.18 -2.91
N MET A 51 3.12 0.94 -1.60
CA MET A 51 3.34 -0.42 -1.09
C MET A 51 2.14 -1.33 -1.39
N ASP A 52 0.92 -0.84 -1.19
CA ASP A 52 -0.30 -1.60 -1.53
C ASP A 52 -0.35 -1.94 -3.03
N VAL A 53 -0.04 -0.98 -3.91
CA VAL A 53 -0.01 -1.19 -5.36
C VAL A 53 1.10 -2.15 -5.79
N ALA A 54 2.31 -1.99 -5.25
CA ALA A 54 3.48 -2.77 -5.68
C ALA A 54 3.46 -4.22 -5.21
N TYR A 55 2.80 -4.51 -4.09
CA TYR A 55 2.82 -5.84 -3.45
C TYR A 55 1.48 -6.60 -3.49
N LYS A 56 0.45 -6.03 -4.13
CA LYS A 56 -0.90 -6.62 -4.19
C LYS A 56 -0.92 -8.06 -4.70
N ASP A 57 -0.17 -8.33 -5.75
CA ASP A 57 -0.17 -9.61 -6.48
C ASP A 57 1.20 -10.32 -6.39
N GLY A 58 1.94 -10.07 -5.30
CA GLY A 58 3.31 -10.55 -5.08
C GLY A 58 4.35 -9.43 -5.18
N ASP A 59 5.64 -9.77 -5.23
CA ASP A 59 6.72 -8.77 -5.33
C ASP A 59 6.79 -8.17 -6.74
N GLY A 60 5.92 -7.19 -7.00
CA GLY A 60 5.88 -6.44 -8.25
C GLY A 60 6.99 -5.41 -8.40
N TYR A 61 7.75 -5.10 -7.34
CA TYR A 61 8.89 -4.19 -7.43
C TYR A 61 10.10 -4.87 -8.05
N THR A 62 10.48 -6.05 -7.53
CA THR A 62 11.57 -6.84 -8.10
C THR A 62 11.14 -7.49 -9.42
N ASN A 63 9.88 -7.96 -9.49
CA ASN A 63 9.31 -8.60 -10.69
C ASN A 63 8.30 -7.66 -11.36
N ALA A 64 8.81 -6.61 -12.00
CA ALA A 64 8.00 -5.54 -12.58
C ALA A 64 6.96 -5.99 -13.62
N ASP A 65 7.19 -7.13 -14.28
CA ASP A 65 6.28 -7.70 -15.28
C ASP A 65 4.95 -8.23 -14.70
N ILE A 66 4.80 -8.33 -13.36
CA ILE A 66 3.55 -8.78 -12.73
C ILE A 66 2.45 -7.71 -12.89
N VAL A 67 2.73 -6.45 -12.50
CA VAL A 67 1.74 -5.36 -12.51
C VAL A 67 2.37 -3.98 -12.74
N LEU A 68 3.52 -3.68 -12.13
CA LEU A 68 4.04 -2.30 -12.11
C LEU A 68 4.40 -1.75 -13.49
N LYS A 69 4.88 -2.59 -14.41
CA LYS A 69 5.26 -2.15 -15.76
C LYS A 69 4.08 -1.56 -16.52
N ASP A 70 2.90 -2.15 -16.40
CA ASP A 70 1.68 -1.67 -17.06
C ASP A 70 1.21 -0.34 -16.47
N PHE A 71 1.28 -0.17 -15.14
CA PHE A 71 0.98 1.11 -14.50
C PHE A 71 1.96 2.22 -14.91
N VAL A 72 3.25 1.89 -15.01
CA VAL A 72 4.27 2.85 -15.48
C VAL A 72 4.03 3.23 -16.93
N ALA A 73 3.73 2.27 -17.81
CA ALA A 73 3.40 2.54 -19.20
C ALA A 73 2.18 3.45 -19.31
N SER A 74 1.08 3.10 -18.63
CA SER A 74 -0.16 3.89 -18.66
C SER A 74 -0.02 5.31 -18.10
N LEU A 75 0.90 5.54 -17.15
CA LEU A 75 1.05 6.85 -16.52
C LEU A 75 2.09 7.74 -17.21
N LEU A 76 3.16 7.15 -17.75
CA LEU A 76 4.36 7.88 -18.19
C LEU A 76 4.74 7.65 -19.66
N VAL A 77 4.14 6.68 -20.35
CA VAL A 77 4.47 6.31 -21.73
C VAL A 77 3.28 6.52 -22.65
N ASP A 78 2.13 5.96 -22.30
CA ASP A 78 0.95 5.93 -23.15
C ASP A 78 0.07 7.16 -22.91
N PRO A 79 -0.26 7.94 -23.97
CA PRO A 79 -1.15 9.08 -23.83
C PRO A 79 -2.59 8.61 -23.63
N VAL A 80 -3.37 9.40 -22.87
CA VAL A 80 -4.82 9.18 -22.77
C VAL A 80 -5.44 9.45 -24.14
N PRO A 81 -6.25 8.51 -24.69
CA PRO A 81 -6.95 8.73 -25.96
C PRO A 81 -7.85 9.96 -25.88
N MET A 82 -7.84 10.77 -26.95
CA MET A 82 -8.75 11.92 -27.10
C MET A 82 -10.11 11.52 -27.65
#